data_AF-S7SRM9-F1
#
_entry.id   AF-S7SRM9-F1
#
_cell.length_a   1.000
_cell.length_b   1.000
_cell.length_c   1.000
_cell.angle_alpha   90.00
_cell.angle_beta   90.00
_cell.angle_gamma   90.00
#
_symmetry.space_group_name_H-M   'P 1'
#
loop_
_entity.id
_entity.type
_entity.pdbx_description
1 polymer ?
#
loop_
_entity_poly.entity_id
_entity_poly.type
_entity_poly.pdbx_seq_one_letter_code
_entity_poly.pdbx_strand_id
1 'polypeptide(L)'
;MSTTFLKKSLFMMKKGKVTSSQRNNPCWNGSTSYFFYILIVLSNENLLTKAGGIDEKRPPLPVPLKMKLQLTVLFSSTFPVLLFSLATEIKWSLAGPSASHWSYWPWATVILLFSIAFSVFLTRLLVDEIHEPVSVLLSHMKRAENETYKPVAHNVYTDEFADLLRGFNHMIDAVHRRDRTNKELLNSFITVLTAALDARDPYTAGHSLRVARYALAIGEKLSLPNEQLDALYRSALLHDIGKIGVPDAILRELPTT
;
A
#
# COMPACT_ATOMS: atom_id res chain seq x y z
N MET A 1 23.35 -37.00 15.24
CA MET A 1 22.28 -37.05 14.21
C MET A 1 21.61 -35.71 13.88
N SER A 2 21.89 -34.60 14.60
CA SER A 2 21.13 -33.33 14.44
C SER A 2 21.68 -32.34 13.40
N THR A 3 22.99 -32.30 13.14
CA THR A 3 23.62 -31.28 12.27
C THR A 3 23.48 -31.58 10.78
N THR A 4 23.41 -32.86 10.40
CA THR A 4 23.19 -33.28 9.00
C THR A 4 21.77 -33.00 8.53
N PHE A 5 20.80 -32.97 9.46
CA PHE A 5 19.38 -32.77 9.17
C PHE A 5 19.03 -31.28 8.98
N LEU A 6 19.61 -30.39 9.81
CA LEU A 6 19.52 -28.94 9.63
C LEU A 6 20.16 -28.47 8.31
N LYS A 7 21.32 -29.03 7.94
CA LYS A 7 21.92 -28.74 6.62
C LYS A 7 21.06 -29.23 5.46
N LYS A 8 20.42 -30.41 5.58
CA LYS A 8 19.55 -30.97 4.52
C LYS A 8 18.25 -30.17 4.38
N SER A 9 17.67 -29.69 5.48
CA SER A 9 16.48 -28.84 5.47
C SER A 9 16.76 -27.45 4.89
N LEU A 10 17.86 -26.82 5.32
CA LEU A 10 18.29 -25.51 4.79
C LEU A 10 18.69 -25.59 3.30
N PHE A 11 19.27 -26.72 2.86
CA PHE A 11 19.64 -26.97 1.47
C PHE A 11 18.42 -27.24 0.58
N MET A 12 17.39 -27.93 1.09
CA MET A 12 16.14 -28.18 0.35
C MET A 12 15.28 -26.91 0.22
N MET A 13 15.33 -26.00 1.20
CA MET A 13 14.69 -24.68 1.15
C MET A 13 15.28 -23.78 0.04
N LYS A 14 16.60 -23.89 -0.24
CA LYS A 14 17.28 -23.08 -1.27
C LYS A 14 17.02 -23.57 -2.71
N LYS A 15 16.45 -24.76 -2.91
CA LYS A 15 16.24 -25.37 -4.25
C LYS A 15 14.79 -25.65 -4.64
N GLY A 16 13.79 -25.24 -3.85
CA GLY A 16 12.38 -25.28 -4.28
C GLY A 16 11.86 -26.65 -4.72
N LYS A 17 12.43 -27.76 -4.22
CA LYS A 17 11.97 -29.13 -4.50
C LYS A 17 11.64 -29.83 -3.19
N VAL A 18 10.41 -29.70 -2.73
CA VAL A 18 9.81 -30.63 -1.78
C VAL A 18 8.99 -31.62 -2.58
N THR A 19 9.53 -32.82 -2.79
CA THR A 19 8.83 -33.91 -3.48
C THR A 19 7.71 -34.47 -2.60
N SER A 20 6.56 -34.76 -3.22
CA SER A 20 5.27 -35.16 -2.63
C SER A 20 5.25 -36.42 -1.74
N SER A 21 6.37 -37.14 -1.60
CA SER A 21 6.42 -38.46 -0.94
C SER A 21 6.58 -38.43 0.59
N GLN A 22 6.71 -37.27 1.24
CA GLN A 22 6.91 -37.17 2.70
C GLN A 22 5.66 -36.71 3.47
N ARG A 23 4.48 -36.73 2.83
CA ARG A 23 3.23 -36.21 3.40
C ARG A 23 2.60 -37.09 4.50
N ASN A 24 3.07 -38.34 4.70
CA ASN A 24 2.37 -39.36 5.51
C ASN A 24 3.20 -40.01 6.64
N ASN A 25 3.98 -39.27 7.42
CA ASN A 25 4.51 -39.80 8.69
C ASN A 25 4.19 -38.86 9.87
N PRO A 26 3.21 -39.21 10.73
CA PRO A 26 2.86 -38.43 11.91
C PRO A 26 3.73 -38.90 13.08
N CYS A 27 4.91 -38.31 13.24
CA CYS A 27 5.73 -38.49 14.44
C CYS A 27 6.49 -37.19 14.75
N TRP A 28 5.75 -36.15 15.10
CA TRP A 28 6.29 -34.95 15.74
C TRP A 28 5.83 -34.93 17.20
N ASN A 29 6.41 -35.82 18.01
CA ASN A 29 6.30 -35.70 19.47
C ASN A 29 7.33 -34.68 19.95
N GLY A 30 6.86 -33.48 20.29
CA GLY A 30 7.66 -32.44 20.94
C GLY A 30 7.02 -31.06 20.84
N SER A 31 6.56 -30.52 21.96
CA SER A 31 5.95 -29.18 22.10
C SER A 31 6.84 -28.03 21.60
N THR A 32 8.15 -28.26 21.48
CA THR A 32 9.13 -27.32 20.90
C THR A 32 9.03 -27.18 19.38
N SER A 33 8.45 -28.17 18.69
CA SER A 33 8.29 -28.14 17.23
C SER A 33 7.10 -27.29 16.77
N TYR A 34 6.03 -27.25 17.56
CA TYR A 34 4.88 -26.37 17.32
C TYR A 34 5.24 -24.89 17.47
N PHE A 35 6.21 -24.60 18.33
CA PHE A 35 6.64 -23.24 18.62
C PHE A 35 7.41 -22.59 17.47
N PHE A 36 8.38 -23.32 16.90
CA PHE A 36 9.07 -22.88 15.68
C PHE A 36 8.11 -22.81 14.50
N TYR A 37 7.15 -23.75 14.41
CA TYR A 37 6.11 -23.72 13.39
C TYR A 37 5.21 -22.50 13.50
N ILE A 38 4.75 -22.14 14.72
CA ILE A 38 3.94 -20.94 14.97
C ILE A 38 4.76 -19.67 14.68
N LEU A 39 6.03 -19.60 15.08
CA LEU A 39 6.88 -18.44 14.77
C LEU A 39 7.12 -18.29 13.26
N ILE A 40 7.32 -19.39 12.53
CA ILE A 40 7.47 -19.41 11.08
C ILE A 40 6.16 -19.06 10.37
N VAL A 41 5.02 -19.56 10.86
CA VAL A 41 3.69 -19.28 10.32
C VAL A 41 3.29 -17.82 10.59
N LEU A 42 3.59 -17.28 11.78
CA LEU A 42 3.40 -15.86 12.12
C LEU A 42 4.35 -14.94 11.33
N SER A 43 5.56 -15.40 11.02
CA SER A 43 6.57 -14.64 10.26
C SER A 43 6.36 -14.68 8.75
N ASN A 44 5.53 -15.59 8.22
CA ASN A 44 5.54 -15.85 6.79
C ASN A 44 4.22 -16.42 6.24
N GLU A 45 3.13 -15.68 6.42
CA GLU A 45 1.90 -15.92 5.66
C GLU A 45 2.15 -15.86 4.14
N ASN A 46 3.14 -15.07 3.71
CA ASN A 46 3.54 -14.92 2.30
C ASN A 46 4.29 -16.13 1.70
N LEU A 47 4.85 -17.05 2.52
CA LEU A 47 5.45 -18.28 2.00
C LEU A 47 4.40 -19.36 1.72
N LEU A 48 3.28 -19.39 2.45
CA LEU A 48 2.19 -20.32 2.16
C LEU A 48 1.42 -19.91 0.90
N THR A 49 1.31 -18.61 0.61
CA THR A 49 0.74 -18.09 -0.64
C THR A 49 1.68 -18.29 -1.84
N LYS A 50 3.01 -18.27 -1.66
CA LYS A 50 3.98 -18.54 -2.74
C LYS A 50 4.30 -20.02 -2.97
N ALA A 51 4.20 -20.89 -1.96
CA ALA A 51 4.58 -22.30 -2.04
C ALA A 51 3.44 -23.26 -2.41
N GLY A 52 2.18 -22.83 -2.28
CA GLY A 52 1.02 -23.55 -2.75
C GLY A 52 0.24 -22.68 -3.73
N GLY A 53 0.09 -23.14 -4.98
CA GLY A 53 -0.90 -22.57 -5.89
C GLY A 53 -2.25 -22.59 -5.20
N ILE A 54 -2.75 -21.42 -4.85
CA ILE A 54 -3.91 -21.27 -3.97
C ILE A 54 -5.15 -21.67 -4.77
N ASP A 55 -5.86 -22.67 -4.27
CA ASP A 55 -7.27 -22.90 -4.58
C ASP A 55 -8.04 -21.65 -4.13
N GLU A 56 -8.55 -20.90 -5.09
CA GLU A 56 -9.26 -19.61 -4.97
C GLU A 56 -10.42 -19.62 -3.95
N LYS A 57 -10.85 -20.80 -3.47
CA LYS A 57 -12.07 -20.96 -2.68
C LYS A 57 -11.95 -20.71 -1.17
N ARG A 58 -10.75 -20.63 -0.58
CA ARG A 58 -10.60 -20.29 0.86
C ARG A 58 -9.29 -19.53 1.15
N PRO A 59 -9.29 -18.19 1.27
CA PRO A 59 -8.12 -17.49 1.80
C PRO A 59 -7.86 -17.95 3.24
N PRO A 60 -6.60 -18.08 3.67
CA PRO A 60 -6.27 -18.32 5.08
C PRO A 60 -6.94 -17.24 5.93
N LEU A 61 -7.48 -17.64 7.09
CA LEU A 61 -8.13 -16.73 8.02
C LEU A 61 -7.15 -15.60 8.36
N PRO A 62 -7.50 -14.33 8.09
CA PRO A 62 -6.58 -13.22 8.30
C PRO A 62 -6.30 -13.09 9.79
N VAL A 63 -5.03 -13.21 10.18
CA VAL A 63 -4.62 -12.94 11.55
C VAL A 63 -4.46 -11.42 11.69
N PRO A 64 -5.19 -10.77 12.60
CA PRO A 64 -5.07 -9.33 12.77
C PRO A 64 -3.65 -8.96 13.21
N LEU A 65 -3.09 -7.93 12.58
CA LEU A 65 -1.79 -7.34 12.86
C LEU A 65 -1.66 -7.00 14.34
N LYS A 66 -2.74 -6.49 14.97
CA LYS A 66 -2.75 -6.22 16.42
C LYS A 66 -2.40 -7.47 17.23
N MET A 67 -2.94 -8.63 16.87
CA MET A 67 -2.66 -9.90 17.54
C MET A 67 -1.23 -10.36 17.27
N LYS A 68 -0.73 -10.23 16.03
CA LYS A 68 0.67 -10.54 15.68
C LYS A 68 1.66 -9.70 16.52
N LEU A 69 1.39 -8.39 16.63
CA LEU A 69 2.20 -7.46 17.43
C LEU A 69 2.15 -7.80 18.92
N GLN A 70 0.95 -8.01 19.47
CA GLN A 70 0.77 -8.34 20.89
C GLN A 70 1.47 -9.65 21.25
N LEU A 71 1.32 -10.70 20.43
CA LEU A 71 1.99 -11.98 20.64
C LEU A 71 3.51 -11.82 20.59
N THR A 72 4.04 -11.09 19.62
CA THR A 72 5.48 -10.92 19.47
C THR A 72 6.09 -10.10 20.61
N VAL A 73 5.40 -9.05 21.09
CA VAL A 73 5.84 -8.25 22.24
C VAL A 73 5.77 -9.06 23.54
N LEU A 74 4.66 -9.78 23.77
CA LEU A 74 4.50 -10.65 24.94
C LEU A 74 5.59 -11.72 24.96
N PHE A 75 5.91 -12.27 23.80
CA PHE A 75 6.90 -13.30 23.64
C PHE A 75 8.34 -12.78 23.84
N SER A 76 8.62 -11.57 23.35
CA SER A 76 9.90 -10.86 23.52
C SER A 76 10.32 -10.73 24.98
N SER A 77 9.36 -10.41 25.86
CA SER A 77 9.63 -10.16 27.29
C SER A 77 9.53 -11.43 28.13
N THR A 78 8.52 -12.26 27.89
CA THR A 78 8.21 -13.42 28.77
C THR A 78 9.17 -14.58 28.53
N PHE A 79 9.58 -14.82 27.27
CA PHE A 79 10.39 -15.99 26.95
C PHE A 79 11.81 -15.95 27.55
N PRO A 80 12.58 -14.85 27.48
CA PRO A 80 13.91 -14.79 28.08
C PRO A 80 13.89 -14.97 29.60
N VAL A 81 12.88 -14.40 30.27
CA VAL A 81 12.71 -14.52 31.73
C VAL A 81 12.39 -15.95 32.13
N LEU A 82 11.45 -16.59 31.42
CA LEU A 82 11.06 -17.97 31.69
C LEU A 82 12.21 -18.94 31.39
N LEU A 83 12.93 -18.72 30.28
CA LEU A 83 14.11 -19.51 29.93
C LEU A 83 15.20 -19.38 30.99
N PHE A 84 15.50 -18.17 31.44
CA PHE A 84 16.50 -17.92 32.48
C PHE A 84 16.11 -18.57 33.82
N SER A 85 14.84 -18.43 34.22
CA SER A 85 14.31 -19.04 35.46
C SER A 85 14.40 -20.57 35.42
N LEU A 86 13.84 -21.19 34.37
CA LEU A 86 13.85 -22.65 34.19
C LEU A 86 15.27 -23.21 34.13
N ALA A 87 16.15 -22.53 33.40
CA ALA A 87 17.53 -22.94 33.29
C ALA A 87 18.21 -22.92 34.67
N THR A 88 17.94 -21.91 35.49
CA THR A 88 18.57 -21.73 36.81
C THR A 88 18.15 -22.86 37.75
N GLU A 89 16.87 -23.24 37.74
CA GLU A 89 16.34 -24.39 38.48
C GLU A 89 17.01 -25.71 38.05
N ILE A 90 17.14 -25.95 36.74
CA ILE A 90 17.81 -27.15 36.21
C ILE A 90 19.27 -27.20 36.67
N LYS A 91 19.98 -26.07 36.60
CA LYS A 91 21.38 -25.99 37.02
C LYS A 91 21.53 -26.26 38.51
N TRP A 92 20.64 -25.67 39.34
CA TRP A 92 20.61 -25.89 40.78
C TRP A 92 20.33 -27.36 41.13
N SER A 93 19.39 -28.01 40.44
CA SER A 93 19.04 -29.41 40.67
C SER A 93 20.17 -30.40 40.33
N LEU A 94 20.96 -30.12 39.29
CA LEU A 94 22.09 -30.97 38.87
C LEU A 94 23.37 -30.73 39.71
N ALA A 95 23.48 -29.54 40.28
CA ALA A 95 24.60 -29.09 41.08
C ALA A 95 24.39 -29.51 42.54
N GLY A 96 24.78 -30.73 42.91
CA GLY A 96 24.72 -31.21 44.30
C GLY A 96 25.45 -30.28 45.31
N PRO A 97 25.40 -30.59 46.62
CA PRO A 97 25.84 -29.68 47.70
C PRO A 97 27.32 -29.23 47.68
N SER A 98 28.15 -29.78 46.79
CA SER A 98 29.56 -29.39 46.57
C SER A 98 29.78 -28.47 45.37
N ALA A 99 28.73 -27.92 44.76
CA ALA A 99 28.85 -27.09 43.58
C ALA A 99 29.53 -25.74 43.84
N SER A 100 30.74 -25.58 43.30
CA SER A 100 31.49 -24.33 43.40
C SER A 100 30.82 -23.17 42.65
N HIS A 101 30.77 -21.98 43.26
CA HIS A 101 30.25 -20.74 42.65
C HIS A 101 30.91 -20.39 41.29
N TRP A 102 32.13 -20.86 41.06
CA TRP A 102 32.91 -20.66 39.83
C TRP A 102 32.26 -21.30 38.58
N SER A 103 31.34 -22.25 38.74
CA SER A 103 30.61 -22.86 37.62
C SER A 103 29.35 -22.07 37.19
N TYR A 104 28.88 -21.08 37.95
CA TYR A 104 27.60 -20.40 37.69
C TYR A 104 27.72 -19.31 36.62
N TRP A 105 28.66 -18.38 36.80
CA TRP A 105 28.82 -17.22 35.92
C TRP A 105 29.06 -17.55 34.44
N PRO A 106 29.93 -18.52 34.07
CA PRO A 106 30.11 -18.89 32.67
C PRO A 106 28.81 -19.40 32.02
N TRP A 107 28.02 -20.17 32.76
CA TRP A 107 26.75 -20.69 32.25
C TRP A 107 25.68 -19.59 32.13
N ALA A 108 25.59 -18.68 33.10
CA ALA A 108 24.71 -17.52 33.04
C ALA A 108 25.04 -16.61 31.83
N THR A 109 26.34 -16.43 31.50
CA THR A 109 26.73 -15.63 30.33
C THR A 109 26.25 -16.24 29.01
N VAL A 110 26.24 -17.57 28.86
CA VAL A 110 25.74 -18.23 27.64
C VAL A 110 24.24 -17.97 27.44
N ILE A 111 23.46 -18.04 28.52
CA ILE A 111 22.01 -17.78 28.46
C ILE A 111 21.76 -16.31 28.14
N LEU A 112 22.50 -15.39 28.76
CA LEU A 112 22.37 -13.96 28.49
C LEU A 112 22.67 -13.63 27.03
N LEU A 113 23.72 -14.22 26.45
CA LEU A 113 24.02 -14.07 25.02
C LEU A 113 22.90 -14.63 24.13
N PHE A 114 22.34 -15.79 24.48
CA PHE A 114 21.22 -16.37 23.74
C PHE A 114 19.97 -15.46 23.81
N SER A 115 19.67 -14.90 24.99
CA SER A 115 18.56 -13.96 25.18
C SER A 115 18.73 -12.68 24.36
N ILE A 116 19.95 -12.13 24.30
CA ILE A 116 20.24 -10.95 23.46
C ILE A 116 20.07 -11.29 21.99
N ALA A 117 20.65 -12.40 21.52
CA ALA A 117 20.54 -12.82 20.13
C ALA A 117 19.08 -13.06 19.74
N PHE A 118 18.30 -13.69 20.63
CA PHE A 118 16.88 -13.93 20.45
C PHE A 118 16.08 -12.62 20.40
N SER A 119 16.38 -11.67 21.28
CA SER A 119 15.75 -10.34 21.29
C SER A 119 16.01 -9.59 19.99
N VAL A 120 17.26 -9.55 19.52
CA VAL A 120 17.62 -8.91 18.24
C VAL A 120 16.89 -9.55 17.06
N PHE A 121 16.76 -10.88 17.05
CA PHE A 121 16.02 -11.59 16.02
C PHE A 121 14.53 -11.20 16.01
N LEU A 122 13.89 -11.17 17.18
CA LEU A 122 12.48 -10.84 17.32
C LEU A 122 12.19 -9.37 17.00
N THR A 123 13.09 -8.46 17.36
CA THR A 123 13.01 -7.04 16.97
C THR A 123 13.05 -6.86 15.46
N ARG A 124 13.93 -7.58 14.75
CA ARG A 124 13.99 -7.49 13.27
C ARG A 124 12.69 -7.98 12.64
N LEU A 125 12.15 -9.09 13.13
CA LEU A 125 10.88 -9.62 12.66
C LEU A 125 9.72 -8.63 12.85
N LEU A 126 9.64 -7.96 14.01
CA LEU A 126 8.65 -6.90 14.25
C LEU A 126 8.80 -5.71 13.30
N VAL A 127 10.05 -5.30 13.03
CA VAL A 127 10.33 -4.16 12.15
C VAL A 127 9.94 -4.49 10.70
N ASP A 128 10.30 -5.69 10.22
CA ASP A 128 10.03 -6.09 8.84
C ASP A 128 8.52 -6.20 8.57
N GLU A 129 7.72 -6.71 9.53
CA GLU A 129 6.26 -6.81 9.42
C GLU A 129 5.57 -5.44 9.24
N ILE A 130 6.14 -4.37 9.78
CA ILE A 130 5.57 -3.00 9.70
C ILE A 130 6.20 -2.21 8.54
N HIS A 131 7.51 -2.35 8.33
CA HIS A 131 8.24 -1.51 7.39
C HIS A 131 7.82 -1.77 5.93
N GLU A 132 7.63 -3.03 5.54
CA GLU A 132 7.25 -3.35 4.16
C GLU A 132 5.89 -2.74 3.77
N PRO A 133 4.77 -2.98 4.49
CA PRO A 133 3.48 -2.39 4.15
C PRO A 133 3.48 -0.87 4.13
N VAL A 134 4.15 -0.25 5.11
CA VAL A 134 4.25 1.22 5.20
C VAL A 134 5.02 1.81 4.03
N SER A 135 6.14 1.20 3.64
CA SER A 135 6.95 1.67 2.51
C SER A 135 6.18 1.59 1.18
N VAL A 136 5.40 0.52 0.99
CA VAL A 136 4.52 0.34 -0.17
C VAL A 136 3.47 1.46 -0.19
N LEU A 137 2.73 1.67 0.90
CA LEU A 137 1.73 2.72 0.99
C LEU A 137 2.33 4.11 0.70
N LEU A 138 3.45 4.46 1.33
CA LEU A 138 4.12 5.75 1.10
C LEU A 138 4.56 5.93 -0.34
N SER A 139 5.06 4.88 -0.99
CA SER A 139 5.43 4.93 -2.41
C SER A 139 4.22 5.18 -3.30
N HIS A 140 3.06 4.60 -2.99
CA HIS A 140 1.82 4.82 -3.73
C HIS A 140 1.24 6.21 -3.49
N MET A 141 1.34 6.75 -2.27
CA MET A 141 0.97 8.14 -1.98
C MET A 141 1.82 9.13 -2.80
N LYS A 142 3.15 8.97 -2.83
CA LYS A 142 4.03 9.81 -3.65
C LYS A 142 3.75 9.70 -5.15
N ARG A 143 3.33 8.54 -5.62
CA ARG A 143 2.97 8.33 -7.04
C ARG A 143 1.60 8.89 -7.40
N ALA A 144 0.67 8.93 -6.45
CA ALA A 144 -0.63 9.56 -6.62
C ALA A 144 -0.50 11.09 -6.78
N GLU A 145 0.48 11.71 -6.14
CA GLU A 145 0.80 13.14 -6.30
C GLU A 145 1.26 13.48 -7.73
N ASN A 146 2.06 12.62 -8.36
CA ASN A 146 2.65 12.86 -9.68
C ASN A 146 1.79 12.35 -10.85
N GLU A 147 0.45 12.31 -10.68
CA GLU A 147 -0.57 11.90 -11.68
C GLU A 147 -0.43 10.49 -12.30
N THR A 148 0.59 9.72 -11.90
CA THR A 148 0.88 8.36 -12.41
C THR A 148 0.34 7.31 -11.46
N TYR A 149 -0.92 7.49 -11.05
CA TYR A 149 -1.60 6.59 -10.14
C TYR A 149 -1.99 5.28 -10.85
N LYS A 150 -1.53 4.16 -10.29
CA LYS A 150 -2.05 2.82 -10.58
C LYS A 150 -2.56 2.23 -9.27
N PRO A 151 -3.80 1.71 -9.22
CA PRO A 151 -4.36 1.16 -8.00
C PRO A 151 -3.53 -0.04 -7.51
N VAL A 152 -3.38 -0.14 -6.19
CA VAL A 152 -2.64 -1.26 -5.58
C VAL A 152 -3.51 -2.52 -5.57
N ALA A 153 -2.93 -3.66 -5.91
CA ALA A 153 -3.66 -4.93 -5.98
C ALA A 153 -4.24 -5.35 -4.61
N HIS A 154 -5.45 -5.90 -4.64
CA HIS A 154 -6.24 -6.23 -3.43
C HIS A 154 -5.72 -7.43 -2.61
N ASN A 155 -4.71 -8.15 -3.10
CA ASN A 155 -4.26 -9.43 -2.55
C ASN A 155 -2.85 -9.38 -1.93
N VAL A 156 -2.29 -8.19 -1.73
CA VAL A 156 -0.92 -8.06 -1.19
C VAL A 156 -0.88 -8.29 0.33
N TYR A 157 -1.92 -7.87 1.04
CA TYR A 157 -2.04 -8.01 2.50
C TYR A 157 -3.42 -8.54 2.86
N THR A 158 -3.51 -9.30 3.95
CA THR A 158 -4.76 -9.87 4.47
C THR A 158 -5.19 -9.27 5.80
N ASP A 159 -4.39 -8.36 6.36
CA ASP A 159 -4.59 -7.75 7.68
C ASP A 159 -5.16 -6.31 7.58
N GLU A 160 -5.09 -5.55 8.67
CA GLU A 160 -5.54 -4.16 8.78
C GLU A 160 -4.84 -3.23 7.76
N PHE A 161 -3.65 -3.57 7.27
CA PHE A 161 -3.02 -2.81 6.18
C PHE A 161 -3.80 -2.97 4.87
N ALA A 162 -4.44 -4.12 4.65
CA ALA A 162 -5.32 -4.31 3.49
C ALA A 162 -6.52 -3.37 3.53
N ASP A 163 -7.12 -3.18 4.70
CA ASP A 163 -8.21 -2.20 4.90
C ASP A 163 -7.75 -0.78 4.62
N LEU A 164 -6.57 -0.40 5.13
CA LEU A 164 -5.98 0.91 4.88
C LEU A 164 -5.73 1.15 3.39
N LEU A 165 -5.17 0.16 2.70
CA LEU A 165 -4.88 0.20 1.27
C LEU A 165 -6.17 0.31 0.43
N ARG A 166 -7.21 -0.44 0.82
CA ARG A 166 -8.55 -0.36 0.20
C ARG A 166 -9.15 1.03 0.37
N GLY A 167 -9.10 1.58 1.58
CA GLY A 167 -9.59 2.93 1.86
C GLY A 167 -8.84 3.99 1.06
N PHE A 168 -7.51 3.89 0.98
CA PHE A 168 -6.69 4.78 0.17
C PHE A 168 -7.05 4.70 -1.32
N ASN A 169 -7.14 3.49 -1.87
CA ASN A 169 -7.53 3.29 -3.27
C ASN A 169 -8.91 3.92 -3.57
N HIS A 170 -9.89 3.71 -2.69
CA HIS A 170 -11.22 4.26 -2.84
C HIS A 170 -11.24 5.80 -2.80
N MET A 171 -10.43 6.40 -1.94
CA MET A 171 -10.29 7.85 -1.82
C MET A 171 -9.69 8.46 -3.10
N ILE A 172 -8.61 7.89 -3.62
CA ILE A 172 -7.99 8.38 -4.87
C ILE A 172 -8.98 8.28 -6.04
N ASP A 173 -9.70 7.17 -6.15
CA ASP A 173 -10.74 7.02 -7.17
C ASP A 173 -11.87 8.06 -7.01
N ALA A 174 -12.28 8.36 -5.78
CA ALA A 174 -13.28 9.38 -5.51
C ALA A 174 -12.79 10.80 -5.88
N VAL A 175 -11.53 11.12 -5.65
CA VAL A 175 -10.91 12.38 -6.03
C VAL A 175 -10.87 12.52 -7.55
N HIS A 176 -10.40 11.51 -8.28
CA HIS A 176 -10.36 11.54 -9.74
C HIS A 176 -11.76 11.61 -10.37
N ARG A 177 -12.76 10.93 -9.78
CA ARG A 177 -14.16 11.07 -10.21
C ARG A 177 -14.65 12.51 -10.06
N ARG A 178 -14.39 13.14 -8.91
CA ARG A 178 -14.77 14.55 -8.66
C ARG A 178 -14.09 15.50 -9.65
N ASP A 179 -12.81 15.31 -9.93
CA ASP A 179 -12.09 16.16 -10.88
C ASP A 179 -12.67 16.04 -12.30
N ARG A 180 -12.99 14.81 -12.76
CA ARG A 180 -13.68 14.60 -14.05
C ARG A 180 -15.05 15.26 -14.09
N THR A 181 -15.88 15.03 -13.08
CA THR A 181 -17.22 15.64 -13.00
C THR A 181 -17.13 17.16 -12.98
N ASN A 182 -16.18 17.74 -12.24
CA ASN A 182 -15.97 19.19 -12.24
C ASN A 182 -15.59 19.71 -13.63
N LYS A 183 -14.68 19.03 -14.35
CA LYS A 183 -14.30 19.39 -15.72
C LYS A 183 -15.48 19.31 -16.69
N GLU A 184 -16.31 18.28 -16.58
CA GLU A 184 -17.54 18.13 -17.38
C GLU A 184 -18.55 19.25 -17.10
N LEU A 185 -18.77 19.57 -15.81
CA LEU A 185 -19.65 20.67 -15.40
C LEU A 185 -19.14 22.02 -15.91
N LEU A 186 -17.83 22.27 -15.84
CA LEU A 186 -17.21 23.50 -16.34
C LEU A 186 -17.43 23.63 -17.85
N ASN A 187 -17.23 22.55 -18.61
CA ASN A 187 -17.46 22.55 -20.07
C ASN A 187 -18.94 22.74 -20.41
N SER A 188 -19.85 22.12 -19.66
CA SER A 188 -21.29 22.32 -19.82
C SER A 188 -21.70 23.77 -19.55
N PHE A 189 -21.18 24.36 -18.47
CA PHE A 189 -21.44 25.75 -18.11
C PHE A 189 -20.97 26.72 -19.21
N ILE A 190 -19.75 26.52 -19.74
CA ILE A 190 -19.23 27.31 -20.87
C ILE A 190 -20.16 27.20 -22.09
N THR A 191 -20.65 25.99 -22.38
CA THR A 191 -21.56 25.75 -23.52
C THR A 191 -22.87 26.50 -23.36
N VAL A 192 -23.49 26.42 -22.18
CA VAL A 192 -24.74 27.13 -21.87
C VAL A 192 -24.55 28.65 -21.94
N LEU A 193 -23.45 29.16 -21.40
CA LEU A 193 -23.16 30.59 -21.42
C LEU A 193 -22.95 31.12 -22.85
N THR A 194 -22.26 30.36 -23.69
CA THR A 194 -22.07 30.69 -25.11
C THR A 194 -23.41 30.67 -25.85
N ALA A 195 -24.27 29.68 -25.59
CA ALA A 195 -25.61 29.63 -26.19
C ALA A 195 -26.51 30.80 -25.74
N ALA A 196 -26.41 31.22 -24.48
CA ALA A 196 -27.14 32.37 -23.95
C ALA A 196 -26.66 33.70 -24.57
N LEU A 197 -25.35 33.85 -24.78
CA LEU A 197 -24.76 34.97 -25.51
C LEU A 197 -25.28 35.03 -26.95
N ASP A 198 -25.24 33.90 -27.67
CA ASP A 198 -25.73 33.77 -29.05
C ASP A 198 -27.25 34.05 -29.16
N ALA A 199 -28.05 33.76 -28.12
CA ALA A 199 -29.47 34.06 -28.11
C ALA A 199 -29.78 35.56 -27.96
N ARG A 200 -28.90 36.33 -27.31
CA ARG A 200 -29.08 37.78 -27.10
C ARG A 200 -28.66 38.59 -28.33
N ASP A 201 -27.71 38.09 -29.11
CA ASP A 201 -27.28 38.67 -30.38
C ASP A 201 -27.50 37.66 -31.53
N PRO A 202 -28.69 37.67 -32.19
CA PRO A 202 -29.02 36.73 -33.26
C PRO A 202 -28.07 36.79 -34.47
N TYR A 203 -27.29 37.87 -34.61
CA TYR A 203 -26.32 38.03 -35.69
C TYR A 203 -25.06 37.15 -35.49
N THR A 204 -24.83 36.68 -34.26
CA THR A 204 -23.61 35.95 -33.88
C THR A 204 -23.83 34.46 -33.61
N ALA A 205 -24.96 33.85 -33.98
CA ALA A 205 -25.18 32.42 -33.76
C ALA A 205 -24.03 31.55 -34.34
N GLY A 206 -23.32 30.85 -33.45
CA GLY A 206 -22.14 30.05 -33.79
C GLY A 206 -20.90 30.85 -34.22
N HIS A 207 -20.92 32.19 -34.14
CA HIS A 207 -19.76 33.05 -34.42
C HIS A 207 -18.61 32.74 -33.47
N SER A 208 -18.89 32.75 -32.16
CA SER A 208 -17.90 32.44 -31.12
C SER A 208 -17.27 31.06 -31.32
N LEU A 209 -18.06 30.07 -31.72
CA LEU A 209 -17.56 28.73 -32.06
C LEU A 209 -16.67 28.75 -33.31
N ARG A 210 -17.05 29.46 -34.39
CA ARG A 210 -16.22 29.59 -35.60
C ARG A 210 -14.90 30.30 -35.30
N VAL A 211 -14.93 31.40 -34.54
CA VAL A 211 -13.74 32.14 -34.11
C VAL A 211 -12.83 31.25 -33.28
N ALA A 212 -13.38 30.51 -32.30
CA ALA A 212 -12.60 29.58 -31.49
C ALA A 212 -11.93 28.48 -32.32
N ARG A 213 -12.64 27.93 -33.32
CA ARG A 213 -12.06 26.93 -34.23
C ARG A 213 -10.96 27.50 -35.11
N TYR A 214 -11.11 28.73 -35.63
CA TYR A 214 -10.06 29.37 -36.41
C TYR A 214 -8.85 29.71 -35.54
N ALA A 215 -9.06 30.23 -34.32
CA ALA A 215 -7.99 30.50 -33.37
C ALA A 215 -7.20 29.23 -33.02
N LEU A 216 -7.90 28.11 -32.77
CA LEU A 216 -7.27 26.81 -32.52
C LEU A 216 -6.42 26.36 -33.72
N ALA A 217 -6.97 26.40 -34.94
CA ALA A 217 -6.26 25.99 -36.15
C ALA A 217 -5.00 26.85 -36.41
N ILE A 218 -5.07 28.15 -36.10
CA ILE A 218 -3.91 29.05 -36.16
C ILE A 218 -2.88 28.68 -35.11
N GLY A 219 -3.30 28.43 -33.86
CA GLY A 219 -2.42 28.01 -32.77
C GLY A 219 -1.72 26.67 -33.05
N GLU A 220 -2.43 25.70 -33.63
CA GLU A 220 -1.87 24.41 -34.05
C GLU A 220 -0.78 24.60 -35.12
N LYS A 221 -1.03 25.47 -36.11
CA LYS A 221 -0.04 25.83 -37.13
C LYS A 221 1.20 26.51 -36.56
N LEU A 222 1.04 27.24 -35.46
CA LEU A 222 2.14 27.87 -34.72
C LEU A 222 2.84 26.92 -33.74
N SER A 223 2.44 25.64 -33.67
CA SER A 223 3.01 24.62 -32.78
C SER A 223 2.95 25.01 -31.30
N LEU A 224 1.87 25.67 -30.87
CA LEU A 224 1.67 25.98 -29.45
C LEU A 224 1.48 24.71 -28.61
N PRO A 225 1.91 24.70 -27.34
CA PRO A 225 1.65 23.60 -26.41
C PRO A 225 0.14 23.36 -26.23
N ASN A 226 -0.27 22.11 -26.02
CA ASN A 226 -1.69 21.74 -25.83
C ASN A 226 -2.41 22.55 -24.76
N GLU A 227 -1.71 22.88 -23.67
CA GLU A 227 -2.26 23.70 -22.58
C GLU A 227 -2.59 25.13 -23.04
N GLN A 228 -1.76 25.69 -23.92
CA GLN A 228 -2.01 27.01 -24.53
C GLN A 228 -3.10 26.94 -25.61
N LEU A 229 -3.19 25.83 -26.35
CA LEU A 229 -4.27 25.61 -27.32
C LEU A 229 -5.64 25.52 -26.64
N ASP A 230 -5.76 24.78 -25.53
CA ASP A 230 -7.01 24.68 -24.77
C ASP A 230 -7.40 26.04 -24.17
N ALA A 231 -6.44 26.77 -23.61
CA ALA A 231 -6.66 28.13 -23.14
C ALA A 231 -7.12 29.07 -24.27
N LEU A 232 -6.43 29.05 -25.42
CA LEU A 232 -6.77 29.86 -26.59
C LEU A 232 -8.19 29.58 -27.08
N TYR A 233 -8.57 28.30 -27.20
CA TYR A 233 -9.91 27.90 -27.60
C TYR A 233 -10.98 28.41 -26.62
N ARG A 234 -10.78 28.20 -25.31
CA ARG A 234 -11.72 28.66 -24.27
C ARG A 234 -11.85 30.18 -24.24
N SER A 235 -10.74 30.91 -24.35
CA SER A 235 -10.72 32.37 -24.40
C SER A 235 -11.42 32.93 -25.63
N ALA A 236 -11.20 32.34 -26.80
CA ALA A 236 -11.87 32.75 -28.03
C ALA A 236 -13.38 32.48 -27.99
N LEU A 237 -13.80 31.36 -27.39
CA LEU A 237 -15.20 31.00 -27.22
C LEU A 237 -15.95 32.01 -26.32
N LEU A 238 -15.26 32.55 -25.32
CA LEU A 238 -15.83 33.47 -24.32
C LEU A 238 -15.45 34.94 -24.56
N HIS A 239 -14.83 35.30 -25.68
CA HIS A 239 -14.27 36.66 -25.88
C HIS A 239 -15.31 37.79 -25.70
N ASP A 240 -16.57 37.49 -26.02
CA ASP A 240 -17.70 38.43 -25.95
C ASP A 240 -18.51 38.34 -24.65
N ILE A 241 -18.05 37.57 -23.65
CA ILE A 241 -18.72 37.45 -22.34
C ILE A 241 -18.97 38.80 -21.64
N GLY A 242 -18.11 39.80 -21.90
CA GLY A 242 -18.25 41.15 -21.37
C GLY A 242 -19.50 41.90 -21.85
N LYS A 243 -20.10 41.49 -22.98
CA LYS A 243 -21.33 42.08 -23.52
C LYS A 243 -22.57 41.77 -22.67
N ILE A 244 -22.50 40.78 -21.77
CA ILE A 244 -23.62 40.41 -20.87
C ILE A 244 -24.02 41.57 -19.95
N GLY A 245 -23.06 42.36 -19.46
CA GLY A 245 -23.33 43.47 -18.52
C GLY A 245 -23.76 44.79 -19.18
N VAL A 246 -23.74 44.88 -20.50
CA VAL A 246 -24.01 46.14 -21.22
C VAL A 246 -25.51 46.26 -21.51
N PRO A 247 -26.18 47.39 -21.19
CA PRO A 247 -27.58 47.62 -21.52
C PRO A 247 -27.86 47.56 -23.03
N ASP A 248 -28.98 46.94 -23.44
CA ASP A 248 -29.35 46.77 -24.85
C ASP A 248 -29.48 48.10 -25.61
N ALA A 249 -29.81 49.19 -24.90
CA ALA A 249 -29.94 50.53 -25.49
C ALA A 249 -28.61 51.04 -26.06
N ILE A 250 -27.48 50.64 -25.50
CA ILE A 250 -26.14 50.98 -25.99
C ILE A 250 -25.68 49.98 -27.05
N LEU A 251 -26.03 48.70 -26.89
CA LEU A 251 -25.60 47.63 -27.80
C LEU A 251 -26.32 47.68 -29.17
N ARG A 252 -27.52 48.26 -29.25
CA ARG A 252 -28.36 48.37 -30.46
C ARG A 252 -28.30 49.74 -31.15
N GLU A 253 -27.26 50.53 -30.95
CA GLU A 253 -27.05 51.73 -31.76
C GLU A 253 -26.57 51.35 -33.18
N LEU A 254 -27.52 50.98 -34.04
CA LEU A 254 -27.37 51.11 -35.49
C LEU A 254 -28.31 52.24 -35.95
N PRO A 255 -27.80 53.26 -36.68
CA PRO A 255 -28.57 54.43 -37.07
C PRO A 255 -29.62 54.03 -38.11
N THR A 256 -30.89 54.24 -37.79
CA THR A 256 -31.95 54.30 -38.80
C THR A 256 -31.92 55.69 -39.42
N THR A 257 -31.20 55.84 -40.54
CA THR A 257 -31.40 56.92 -41.52
C THR A 257 -32.11 56.36 -42.73
#